data_AF-A0A7V0IS74-F1
#
_entry.id   AF-A0A7V0IS74-F1
#
_cell.length_a   1.000
_cell.length_b   1.000
_cell.length_c   1.000
_cell.angle_alpha   90.00
_cell.angle_beta   90.00
_cell.angle_gamma   90.00
#
_symmetry.space_group_name_H-M   'P 1'
#
loop_
_entity.id
_entity.type
_entity.pdbx_description
1 polymer ?
#
loop_
_entity_poly.entity_id
_entity_poly.type
_entity_poly.pdbx_seq_one_letter_code
_entity_poly.pdbx_strand_id
1 'polypeptide(L)'
;MNTETASDRHDDSGVAPELAALNLPDKPDGPAAAAMFSAGVGIATLGVLTTLAVISSWVKEFLRWWEWGQGVGPLAGKTTIAVVVWLVTWAVLNRLWREKDVDLKAYFYGGLALGIVGIIGTFPPFFEAFE
;
A
#
# COMPACT_ATOMS: atom_id res chain seq x y z
N MET A 1 21.70 -33.15 19.28
CA MET A 1 20.31 -32.73 19.52
C MET A 1 20.30 -31.21 19.48
N ASN A 2 20.09 -30.64 18.28
CA ASN A 2 20.09 -29.19 18.07
C ASN A 2 18.75 -28.85 17.41
N THR A 3 17.79 -28.45 18.23
CA THR A 3 16.42 -28.08 17.83
C THR A 3 16.21 -26.60 18.12
N GLU A 4 16.92 -25.73 17.43
CA GLU A 4 16.67 -24.28 17.48
C GLU A 4 16.85 -23.73 16.05
N THR A 5 15.93 -22.85 15.63
CA THR A 5 15.90 -22.05 14.37
C THR A 5 15.06 -22.56 13.17
N ALA A 6 14.03 -23.37 13.36
CA ALA A 6 13.11 -23.74 12.26
C ALA A 6 11.70 -23.11 12.31
N SER A 7 11.36 -22.34 13.35
CA SER A 7 9.96 -21.99 13.67
C SER A 7 9.49 -20.59 13.20
N ASP A 8 10.18 -19.96 12.23
CA ASP A 8 9.74 -18.65 11.69
C ASP A 8 9.87 -18.57 10.15
N ARG A 9 9.97 -19.73 9.50
CA ARG A 9 9.90 -19.84 8.04
C ARG A 9 8.45 -20.11 7.67
N HIS A 10 8.00 -19.54 6.56
CA HIS A 10 6.73 -19.91 5.94
C HIS A 10 6.72 -21.43 5.73
N ASP A 11 6.09 -22.17 6.66
CA ASP A 11 5.98 -23.62 6.59
C ASP A 11 4.94 -23.94 5.53
N ASP A 12 5.42 -24.22 4.32
CA ASP A 12 4.66 -24.63 3.16
C ASP A 12 4.15 -26.09 3.33
N SER A 13 3.69 -26.46 4.53
CA SER A 13 3.25 -27.81 4.91
C SER A 13 1.98 -28.29 4.16
N GLY A 14 1.53 -27.52 3.18
CA GLY A 14 0.50 -27.87 2.20
C GLY A 14 0.99 -27.98 0.76
N VAL A 15 2.30 -28.08 0.50
CA VAL A 15 2.83 -28.29 -0.87
C VAL A 15 2.16 -29.53 -1.45
N ALA A 16 1.46 -29.34 -2.57
CA ALA A 16 0.88 -30.46 -3.31
C ALA A 16 2.00 -31.48 -3.59
N PRO A 17 1.77 -32.78 -3.33
CA PRO A 17 2.85 -33.79 -3.30
C PRO A 17 3.66 -33.84 -4.61
N GLU A 18 3.09 -33.43 -5.74
CA GLU A 18 3.77 -33.26 -7.02
C GLU A 18 4.87 -32.18 -7.02
N LEU A 19 4.72 -31.10 -6.25
CA LEU A 19 5.66 -29.98 -6.17
C LEU A 19 6.82 -30.29 -5.20
N ALA A 20 6.57 -31.09 -4.16
CA ALA A 20 7.60 -31.56 -3.24
C ALA A 20 8.69 -32.35 -3.96
N ALA A 21 8.33 -33.07 -5.04
CA ALA A 21 9.28 -33.81 -5.87
C ALA A 21 10.22 -32.92 -6.70
N LEU A 22 9.86 -31.64 -6.93
CA LEU A 22 10.62 -30.72 -7.77
C LEU A 22 11.69 -29.93 -7.00
N ASN A 23 11.71 -30.01 -5.65
CA ASN A 23 12.69 -29.38 -4.76
C ASN A 23 13.05 -27.94 -5.17
N LEU A 24 12.03 -27.13 -5.44
CA LEU A 24 12.19 -25.75 -5.89
C LEU A 24 12.67 -24.89 -4.72
N PRO A 25 13.59 -23.92 -4.95
CA PRO A 25 14.02 -23.02 -3.90
C PRO A 25 12.89 -22.07 -3.50
N ASP A 26 12.65 -21.93 -2.19
CA ASP A 26 11.68 -21.00 -1.64
C ASP A 26 12.03 -19.57 -2.00
N LYS A 27 11.00 -18.82 -2.41
CA LYS A 27 11.12 -17.42 -2.82
C LYS A 27 10.72 -16.53 -1.64
N PRO A 28 11.53 -15.51 -1.28
CA PRO A 28 11.16 -14.56 -0.24
C PRO A 28 9.83 -13.84 -0.55
N ASP A 29 8.94 -13.74 0.44
CA ASP A 29 7.64 -13.06 0.31
C ASP A 29 7.72 -11.53 0.40
N GLY A 30 8.86 -10.99 0.85
CA GLY A 30 9.09 -9.56 1.05
C GLY A 30 8.69 -8.65 -0.11
N PRO A 31 9.06 -8.93 -1.38
CA PRO A 31 8.62 -8.15 -2.52
C PRO A 31 7.10 -8.12 -2.71
N ALA A 32 6.41 -9.24 -2.47
CA ALA A 32 4.95 -9.32 -2.61
C ALA A 32 4.25 -8.53 -1.49
N ALA A 33 4.70 -8.69 -0.24
CA ALA A 33 4.21 -7.92 0.89
C ALA A 33 4.41 -6.41 0.72
N ALA A 34 5.57 -5.99 0.20
CA ALA A 34 5.86 -4.58 -0.11
C ALA A 34 4.88 -4.00 -1.15
N ALA A 35 4.57 -4.75 -2.21
CA ALA A 35 3.61 -4.34 -3.23
C ALA A 35 2.19 -4.19 -2.66
N MET A 36 1.72 -5.17 -1.87
CA MET A 36 0.38 -5.14 -1.27
C MET A 36 0.21 -4.00 -0.26
N PHE A 37 1.18 -3.84 0.64
CA PHE A 37 1.11 -2.82 1.68
C PHE A 37 1.21 -1.41 1.09
N SER A 38 2.13 -1.19 0.14
CA SER A 38 2.25 0.10 -0.53
C SER A 38 0.96 0.51 -1.24
N ALA A 39 0.28 -0.42 -1.93
CA ALA A 39 -1.00 -0.13 -2.58
C ALA A 39 -2.04 0.44 -1.59
N GLY A 40 -2.15 -0.15 -0.39
CA GLY A 40 -2.98 0.37 0.69
C GLY A 40 -2.60 1.80 1.10
N VAL A 41 -1.30 2.09 1.23
CA VAL A 41 -0.80 3.45 1.54
C VAL A 41 -1.19 4.46 0.45
N GLY A 42 -1.09 4.10 -0.83
CA GLY A 42 -1.53 4.93 -1.95
C GLY A 42 -3.03 5.27 -1.88
N ILE A 43 -3.87 4.27 -1.64
CA ILE A 43 -5.33 4.43 -1.49
C ILE A 43 -5.64 5.32 -0.28
N ALA A 44 -5.00 5.08 0.86
CA ALA A 44 -5.15 5.90 2.07
C ALA A 44 -4.76 7.36 1.81
N THR A 45 -3.65 7.60 1.11
CA THR A 45 -3.19 8.94 0.74
C THR A 45 -4.22 9.67 -0.11
N LEU A 46 -4.82 8.98 -1.09
CA LEU A 46 -5.87 9.56 -1.93
C LEU A 46 -7.11 9.96 -1.11
N GLY A 47 -7.55 9.11 -0.19
CA GLY A 47 -8.67 9.41 0.72
C GLY A 47 -8.38 10.62 1.60
N VAL A 48 -7.21 10.66 2.24
CA VAL A 48 -6.78 11.79 3.09
C VAL A 48 -6.73 13.09 2.30
N LEU A 49 -6.11 13.09 1.11
CA LEU A 49 -6.05 14.29 0.26
C LEU A 49 -7.43 14.74 -0.22
N THR A 50 -8.37 13.81 -0.38
CA THR A 50 -9.74 14.13 -0.77
C THR A 50 -10.45 14.91 0.33
N THR A 51 -10.43 14.40 1.56
CA THR A 51 -11.03 15.07 2.73
C THR A 51 -10.30 16.38 3.05
N LEU A 52 -8.96 16.37 3.06
CA LEU A 52 -8.18 17.53 3.46
C LEU A 52 -8.32 18.71 2.49
N ALA A 53 -8.56 18.44 1.20
CA ALA A 53 -8.83 19.48 0.20
C ALA A 53 -10.22 20.14 0.37
N VAL A 54 -11.15 19.51 1.09
CA VAL A 54 -12.44 20.13 1.45
C VAL A 54 -12.24 21.03 2.67
N ILE A 55 -11.58 20.52 3.70
CA ILE A 55 -11.41 21.21 4.99
C ILE A 55 -10.43 22.40 4.88
N SER A 56 -9.43 22.33 3.99
CA SER A 56 -8.37 23.33 3.90
C SER A 56 -8.26 23.95 2.52
N SER A 57 -8.52 25.26 2.44
CA SER A 57 -8.35 26.06 1.21
C SER A 57 -6.88 26.05 0.74
N TRP A 58 -5.91 26.07 1.67
CA TRP A 58 -4.49 26.03 1.33
C TRP A 58 -4.09 24.72 0.65
N VAL A 59 -4.54 23.59 1.18
CA VAL A 59 -4.29 22.27 0.57
C VAL A 59 -4.97 22.17 -0.80
N LYS A 60 -6.20 22.68 -0.92
CA LYS A 60 -6.92 22.74 -2.20
C LYS A 60 -6.15 23.53 -3.26
N GLU A 61 -5.59 24.68 -2.91
CA GLU A 61 -4.80 25.51 -3.82
C GLU A 61 -3.46 24.87 -4.18
N PHE A 62 -2.77 24.28 -3.21
CA PHE A 62 -1.55 23.51 -3.46
C PHE A 62 -1.81 22.36 -4.44
N LEU A 63 -2.90 21.62 -4.27
CA LEU A 63 -3.27 20.53 -5.18
C LEU A 63 -3.70 21.04 -6.55
N ARG A 64 -4.35 22.21 -6.64
CA ARG A 64 -4.71 22.84 -7.92
C ARG A 64 -3.47 23.27 -8.71
N TRP A 65 -2.38 23.65 -8.06
CA TRP A 65 -1.14 24.02 -8.74
C TRP A 65 -0.57 22.90 -9.64
N TRP A 66 -0.85 21.64 -9.31
CA TRP A 66 -0.49 20.47 -10.12
C TRP A 66 -1.28 20.34 -11.43
N GLU A 67 -2.33 21.13 -11.64
CA GLU A 67 -3.15 21.05 -12.86
C GLU A 67 -2.45 21.60 -14.11
N TRP A 68 -1.36 22.36 -13.95
CA TRP A 68 -0.57 22.98 -15.03
C TRP A 68 -1.43 23.65 -16.13
N GLY A 69 -2.50 24.33 -15.72
CA GLY A 69 -3.40 25.06 -16.61
C GLY A 69 -4.38 24.19 -17.43
N GLN A 70 -4.50 22.89 -17.13
CA GLN A 70 -5.40 21.96 -17.82
C GLN A 70 -6.87 22.06 -17.35
N GLY A 71 -7.17 22.86 -16.33
CA GLY A 71 -8.54 23.12 -15.85
C GLY A 71 -9.22 21.94 -15.15
N VAL A 72 -8.46 20.93 -14.72
CA VAL A 72 -8.96 19.74 -14.01
C VAL A 72 -9.09 19.94 -12.49
N GLY A 73 -8.68 21.12 -12.00
CA GLY A 73 -8.78 21.50 -10.59
C GLY A 73 -7.81 20.71 -9.69
N PRO A 74 -8.12 20.64 -8.38
CA PRO A 74 -7.30 19.94 -7.39
C PRO A 74 -7.15 18.43 -7.64
N LEU A 75 -7.94 17.85 -8.55
CA LEU A 75 -7.93 16.42 -8.82
C LEU A 75 -6.58 15.93 -9.33
N ALA A 76 -5.90 16.73 -10.17
CA ALA A 76 -4.55 16.42 -10.65
C ALA A 76 -3.57 16.21 -9.49
N GLY A 77 -3.52 17.16 -8.54
CA GLY A 77 -2.64 17.04 -7.39
C GLY A 77 -2.94 15.83 -6.51
N LYS A 78 -4.23 15.52 -6.29
CA LYS A 78 -4.65 14.38 -5.46
C LYS A 78 -4.10 13.07 -6.01
N THR A 79 -4.32 12.81 -7.30
CA THR A 79 -3.92 11.56 -7.93
C THR A 79 -2.42 11.47 -8.15
N THR A 80 -1.76 12.57 -8.56
CA THR A 80 -0.30 12.60 -8.73
C THR A 80 0.42 12.33 -7.41
N ILE A 81 0.04 13.01 -6.33
CA ILE A 81 0.69 12.80 -5.02
C ILE A 81 0.41 11.39 -4.50
N ALA A 82 -0.82 10.87 -4.63
CA ALA A 82 -1.13 9.51 -4.22
C ALA A 82 -0.25 8.46 -4.94
N VAL A 83 -0.05 8.63 -6.26
CA VAL A 83 0.83 7.76 -7.06
C VAL A 83 2.29 7.92 -6.64
N VAL A 84 2.77 9.14 -6.41
CA VAL A 84 4.14 9.38 -5.95
C VAL A 84 4.39 8.73 -4.60
N VAL A 85 3.49 8.90 -3.63
CA VAL A 85 3.60 8.27 -2.31
C VAL A 85 3.59 6.76 -2.45
N TRP A 86 2.65 6.19 -3.22
CA TRP A 86 2.61 4.76 -3.50
C TRP A 86 3.95 4.22 -4.04
N LEU A 87 4.51 4.86 -5.08
CA LEU A 87 5.77 4.45 -5.70
C LEU A 87 6.95 4.58 -4.76
N VAL A 88 7.05 5.68 -4.01
CA VAL A 88 8.14 5.91 -3.05
C VAL A 88 8.07 4.88 -1.93
N THR A 89 6.88 4.68 -1.35
CA THR A 89 6.64 3.65 -0.33
C THR A 89 7.02 2.28 -0.86
N TRP A 90 6.51 1.88 -2.03
CA TRP A 90 6.87 0.62 -2.66
C TRP A 90 8.38 0.48 -2.88
N ALA A 91 9.04 1.47 -3.46
CA ALA A 91 10.48 1.40 -3.74
C ALA A 91 11.32 1.22 -2.47
N VAL A 92 10.97 1.92 -1.39
CA VAL A 92 11.63 1.78 -0.08
C VAL A 92 11.40 0.40 0.50
N LEU A 93 10.15 -0.04 0.58
CA LEU A 93 9.77 -1.35 1.13
C LEU A 93 10.36 -2.51 0.33
N ASN A 94 10.25 -2.44 -1.00
CA ASN A 94 10.82 -3.43 -1.90
C ASN A 94 12.34 -3.51 -1.74
N ARG A 95 13.05 -2.39 -1.57
CA ARG A 95 14.49 -2.41 -1.30
C ARG A 95 14.82 -3.01 0.06
N LEU A 96 14.02 -2.74 1.09
CA LEU A 96 14.25 -3.22 2.45
C LEU A 96 13.93 -4.71 2.63
N TRP A 97 12.93 -5.23 1.90
CA TRP A 97 12.39 -6.58 2.08
C TRP A 97 12.71 -7.51 0.93
N ARG A 98 13.47 -7.08 -0.10
CA ARG A 98 13.74 -7.89 -1.31
C ARG A 98 14.23 -9.31 -1.02
N GLU A 99 15.02 -9.46 0.04
CA GLU A 99 15.68 -10.71 0.42
C GLU A 99 15.16 -11.24 1.76
N LYS A 100 14.08 -10.66 2.29
CA LYS A 100 13.52 -11.03 3.59
C LYS A 100 12.28 -11.86 3.41
N ASP A 101 12.18 -12.91 4.20
CA ASP A 101 10.91 -13.56 4.47
C ASP A 101 10.15 -12.69 5.48
N VAL A 102 8.92 -12.33 5.14
CA VAL A 102 8.08 -11.44 5.95
C VAL A 102 6.68 -12.04 6.01
N ASP A 103 5.98 -11.82 7.12
CA ASP A 103 4.59 -12.26 7.24
C ASP A 103 3.69 -11.54 6.23
N LEU A 104 3.47 -12.21 5.09
CA LEU A 104 2.66 -11.71 3.99
C LEU A 104 1.23 -11.41 4.44
N LYS A 105 0.67 -12.22 5.34
CA LYS A 105 -0.71 -12.07 5.82
C LYS A 105 -0.85 -10.79 6.63
N ALA A 106 0.09 -10.53 7.54
CA ALA A 106 0.08 -9.31 8.35
C ALA A 106 0.11 -8.04 7.49
N TYR A 107 1.02 -7.97 6.51
CA TYR A 107 1.12 -6.81 5.62
C TYR A 107 -0.03 -6.69 4.62
N PHE A 108 -0.60 -7.82 4.19
CA PHE A 108 -1.83 -7.82 3.40
C PHE A 108 -3.00 -7.22 4.18
N TYR A 109 -3.25 -7.67 5.41
CA TYR A 109 -4.33 -7.12 6.24
C TYR A 109 -4.09 -5.64 6.59
N GLY A 110 -2.84 -5.25 6.85
CA GLY A 110 -2.48 -3.84 7.05
C GLY A 110 -2.76 -2.98 5.82
N GLY A 111 -2.37 -3.45 4.64
CA GLY A 111 -2.66 -2.78 3.36
C GLY A 111 -4.15 -2.69 3.07
N LEU A 112 -4.91 -3.76 3.34
CA LEU A 112 -6.36 -3.80 3.17
C LEU A 112 -7.06 -2.82 4.10
N ALA A 113 -6.66 -2.75 5.37
CA ALA A 113 -7.21 -1.79 6.33
C ALA A 113 -6.96 -0.34 5.88
N LEU A 114 -5.74 -0.03 5.43
CA LEU A 114 -5.42 1.27 4.84
C LEU A 114 -6.27 1.57 3.60
N GLY A 115 -6.46 0.57 2.74
CA GLY A 115 -7.32 0.67 1.56
C GLY A 115 -8.76 1.02 1.93
N ILE A 116 -9.35 0.32 2.90
CA ILE A 116 -10.72 0.58 3.38
C ILE A 116 -10.83 2.01 3.94
N VAL A 117 -9.87 2.44 4.75
CA VAL A 117 -9.83 3.81 5.28
C VAL A 117 -9.77 4.85 4.15
N GLY A 118 -8.91 4.64 3.15
CA GLY A 118 -8.82 5.53 1.99
C GLY A 118 -10.09 5.59 1.15
N ILE A 119 -10.76 4.45 0.97
CA ILE A 119 -12.05 4.37 0.27
C ILE A 119 -13.11 5.17 1.03
N ILE A 120 -13.20 5.00 2.35
CA ILE A 120 -14.12 5.78 3.19
C ILE A 120 -13.86 7.28 3.05
N GLY A 121 -12.59 7.70 3.08
CA GLY A 121 -12.20 9.11 2.91
C GLY A 121 -12.56 9.70 1.54
N THR A 122 -12.78 8.86 0.53
CA THR A 122 -13.16 9.27 -0.83
C THR A 122 -14.68 9.33 -1.01
N PHE A 123 -15.47 8.89 -0.04
CA PHE A 123 -16.92 8.83 -0.14
C PHE A 123 -17.55 10.22 0.14
N PRO A 124 -18.46 10.76 -0.70
CA PRO A 124 -19.00 12.11 -0.53
C PRO A 124 -19.61 12.42 0.84
N PRO A 125 -20.49 11.54 1.39
CA PRO A 125 -21.04 11.75 2.72
C PRO A 125 -19.98 11.89 3.83
N PHE A 126 -18.78 11.32 3.65
CA PHE A 126 -17.73 11.40 4.65
C PHE A 126 -17.05 12.77 4.63
N PHE A 127 -16.61 13.26 3.47
CA PHE A 127 -15.90 14.55 3.42
C PHE A 127 -16.83 15.76 3.49
N GLU A 128 -18.09 15.64 3.03
CA GLU A 128 -19.12 16.68 3.19
C GLU A 128 -19.47 16.90 4.66
N ALA A 129 -19.30 15.89 5.52
CA ALA A 129 -19.49 16.04 6.96
C ALA A 129 -18.48 16.99 7.62
N PHE A 130 -17.42 17.39 6.90
CA PHE A 130 -16.37 18.30 7.38
C PHE A 130 -16.30 19.62 6.59
N GLU A 131 -17.30 19.92 5.74
CA GLU A 131 -17.47 21.22 5.04
C GLU A 131 -18.14 22.27 5.93
#